data_AF-A0A0G0T2D5-F1
#
_entry.id   AF-A0A0G0T2D5-F1
#
_cell.length_a   1.000
_cell.length_b   1.000
_cell.length_c   1.000
_cell.angle_alpha   90.00
_cell.angle_beta   90.00
_cell.angle_gamma   90.00
#
_symmetry.space_group_name_H-M   'P 1'
#
loop_
_entity.id
_entity.type
_entity.pdbx_description
1 polymer ?
#
loop_
_entity_poly.entity_id
_entity_poly.type
_entity_poly.pdbx_seq_one_letter_code
_entity_poly.pdbx_strand_id
1 'polypeptide(L)'
;MTNRRFQKGLTLIEALIAVAIFAIFALLVNSIFFNILRGTLKQESLKDVKQSGSVAMEIMEKTIREAESVTCNASSSITTINPDGTSTTTFQISTDAITGTTGTNVNKLTGEKVRVNSLAFTCDNTGVYPVVTITFILEHINNTTNPNRAEGFATMDFRTTVSLR
;
A
#
# COMPACT_ATOMS: atom_id res chain seq x y z
N MET A 1 -35.50 -66.48 -9.51
CA MET A 1 -34.04 -66.46 -9.80
C MET A 1 -33.50 -65.10 -9.39
N THR A 2 -32.85 -65.01 -8.23
CA THR A 2 -32.36 -63.73 -7.71
C THR A 2 -30.84 -63.78 -7.71
N ASN A 3 -30.24 -63.15 -8.72
CA ASN A 3 -28.81 -63.17 -8.99
C ASN A 3 -28.08 -62.26 -7.98
N ARG A 4 -27.56 -62.82 -6.88
CA ARG A 4 -26.75 -62.06 -5.91
C ARG A 4 -25.34 -61.89 -6.47
N ARG A 5 -25.00 -60.67 -6.90
CA ARG A 5 -23.63 -60.28 -7.23
C ARG A 5 -22.78 -60.24 -5.96
N PHE A 6 -21.68 -61.00 -5.94
CA PHE A 6 -20.64 -60.90 -4.91
C PHE A 6 -19.97 -59.52 -4.99
N GLN A 7 -20.09 -58.71 -3.94
CA GLN A 7 -19.28 -57.51 -3.77
C GLN A 7 -17.86 -57.95 -3.42
N LYS A 8 -16.89 -57.66 -4.29
CA LYS A 8 -15.47 -57.93 -4.03
C LYS A 8 -15.00 -57.02 -2.90
N GLY A 9 -14.51 -57.62 -1.80
CA GLY A 9 -13.94 -56.89 -0.67
C GLY A 9 -12.58 -56.27 -1.02
N LEU A 10 -12.28 -55.12 -0.43
CA LEU A 10 -11.02 -54.39 -0.61
C LEU A 10 -9.85 -55.23 -0.10
N THR A 11 -8.74 -55.26 -0.83
CA THR A 11 -7.53 -55.97 -0.36
C THR A 11 -6.70 -55.10 0.59
N LEU A 12 -5.99 -55.70 1.55
CA LEU A 12 -5.15 -54.94 2.50
C LEU A 12 -4.04 -54.16 1.76
N ILE A 13 -3.49 -54.74 0.70
CA ILE A 13 -2.46 -54.09 -0.13
C ILE A 13 -3.02 -52.87 -0.88
N GLU A 14 -4.26 -52.93 -1.35
CA GLU A 14 -4.93 -51.81 -2.02
C GLU A 14 -5.17 -50.63 -1.05
N ALA A 15 -5.56 -50.92 0.20
CA ALA A 15 -5.66 -49.90 1.25
C ALA A 15 -4.30 -49.25 1.55
N LEU A 16 -3.21 -50.02 1.59
CA LEU A 16 -1.87 -49.51 1.87
C LEU A 16 -1.37 -48.59 0.74
N ILE A 17 -1.58 -48.98 -0.51
CA ILE A 17 -1.23 -48.17 -1.68
C ILE A 17 -2.06 -46.88 -1.70
N ALA A 18 -3.36 -46.95 -1.38
CA ALA A 18 -4.22 -45.78 -1.31
C ALA A 18 -3.74 -44.76 -0.26
N VAL A 19 -3.35 -45.21 0.93
CA VAL A 19 -2.81 -44.33 1.99
C VAL A 19 -1.48 -43.71 1.57
N ALA A 20 -0.59 -44.47 0.93
CA ALA A 20 0.69 -43.96 0.44
C ALA A 20 0.50 -42.84 -0.61
N ILE A 21 -0.41 -43.04 -1.57
CA ILE A 21 -0.76 -42.03 -2.57
C ILE A 21 -1.37 -40.80 -1.90
N PHE A 22 -2.28 -41.00 -0.94
CA PHE A 22 -2.92 -39.90 -0.20
C PHE A 22 -1.91 -39.06 0.59
N ALA A 23 -0.91 -39.69 1.21
CA ALA A 23 0.14 -38.99 1.93
C ALA A 23 0.95 -38.06 1.01
N ILE A 24 1.28 -38.51 -0.21
CA ILE A 24 1.98 -37.68 -1.20
C ILE A 24 1.11 -36.48 -1.61
N PHE A 25 -0.18 -36.72 -1.88
CA PHE A 25 -1.11 -35.63 -2.21
C PHE A 25 -1.26 -34.61 -1.08
N ALA A 26 -1.34 -35.05 0.18
CA ALA A 26 -1.45 -34.16 1.32
C ALA A 26 -0.25 -33.21 1.44
N LEU A 27 0.96 -33.70 1.16
CA LEU A 27 2.17 -32.86 1.16
C LEU A 27 2.10 -31.78 0.07
N LEU A 28 1.67 -32.13 -1.15
CA LEU A 28 1.53 -31.18 -2.25
C LEU A 28 0.51 -30.07 -1.93
N VAL A 29 -0.65 -30.44 -1.39
CA VAL A 29 -1.70 -29.48 -1.01
C VAL A 29 -1.18 -28.51 0.06
N ASN A 30 -0.46 -29.01 1.07
CA ASN A 30 0.12 -28.16 2.12
C ASN A 30 1.11 -27.13 1.54
N SER A 31 1.98 -27.53 0.62
CA SER A 31 2.91 -26.59 -0.03
C SER A 31 2.17 -25.48 -0.79
N ILE A 32 1.12 -25.83 -1.52
CA ILE A 32 0.28 -24.86 -2.24
C ILE A 32 -0.40 -23.91 -1.25
N PHE A 33 -0.95 -24.44 -0.15
CA PHE A 33 -1.62 -23.64 0.87
C PHE A 33 -0.70 -22.58 1.49
N PHE A 34 0.52 -22.96 1.88
CA PHE A 34 1.49 -22.01 2.42
C PHE A 34 1.90 -20.96 1.38
N ASN A 35 2.07 -21.35 0.11
CA ASN A 35 2.37 -20.40 -0.96
C ASN A 35 1.24 -19.38 -1.18
N ILE A 36 -0.02 -19.81 -1.10
CA ILE A 36 -1.17 -18.91 -1.19
C ILE A 36 -1.18 -17.92 -0.03
N LEU A 37 -0.99 -18.39 1.21
CA LEU A 37 -0.98 -17.54 2.40
C LEU A 37 0.10 -16.45 2.32
N ARG A 38 1.28 -16.80 1.82
CA ARG A 38 2.38 -15.85 1.58
C ARG A 38 2.00 -14.82 0.51
N GLY A 39 1.37 -15.29 -0.57
CA GLY A 39 0.85 -14.43 -1.63
C GLY A 39 -0.18 -13.43 -1.13
N THR A 40 -1.11 -13.86 -0.27
CA THR A 40 -2.17 -12.97 0.27
C THR A 40 -1.59 -11.89 1.17
N LEU A 41 -0.60 -12.20 2.02
CA LEU A 41 0.04 -11.21 2.88
C LEU A 41 0.75 -10.11 2.06
N LYS A 42 1.46 -10.50 1.00
CA LYS A 42 2.11 -9.54 0.10
C LYS A 42 1.09 -8.63 -0.60
N GLN A 43 -0.05 -9.19 -1.04
CA GLN A 43 -1.11 -8.42 -1.67
C GLN A 43 -1.77 -7.43 -0.70
N GLU A 44 -1.97 -7.83 0.55
CA GLU A 44 -2.51 -6.95 1.59
C GLU A 44 -1.59 -5.75 1.85
N SER A 45 -0.30 -5.97 2.05
CA SER A 45 0.66 -4.88 2.27
C SER A 45 0.74 -3.93 1.08
N LEU A 46 0.69 -4.47 -0.15
CA LEU A 46 0.65 -3.64 -1.36
C LEU A 46 -0.63 -2.81 -1.44
N LYS A 47 -1.77 -3.40 -1.05
CA LYS A 47 -3.06 -2.70 -0.99
C LYS A 47 -3.01 -1.54 0.00
N ASP A 48 -2.48 -1.76 1.21
CA ASP A 48 -2.40 -0.74 2.25
C ASP A 48 -1.50 0.44 1.84
N VAL A 49 -0.36 0.17 1.19
CA VAL A 49 0.53 1.19 0.62
C VAL A 49 -0.16 1.95 -0.51
N LYS A 50 -0.77 1.23 -1.45
CA LYS A 50 -1.48 1.83 -2.60
C LYS A 50 -2.63 2.72 -2.15
N GLN A 51 -3.46 2.24 -1.24
CA GLN A 51 -4.62 2.99 -0.74
C GLN A 51 -4.17 4.25 0.00
N SER A 52 -3.21 4.12 0.92
CA SER A 52 -2.68 5.27 1.67
C SER A 52 -2.05 6.31 0.76
N GLY A 53 -1.25 5.90 -0.22
CA GLY A 53 -0.63 6.82 -1.16
C GLY A 53 -1.61 7.46 -2.12
N SER A 54 -2.63 6.74 -2.58
CA SER A 54 -3.67 7.30 -3.46
C SER A 54 -4.49 8.38 -2.74
N VAL A 55 -4.91 8.12 -1.49
CA VAL A 55 -5.64 9.10 -0.67
C VAL A 55 -4.78 10.33 -0.38
N ALA A 56 -3.53 10.14 0.04
CA ALA A 56 -2.62 11.26 0.28
C ALA A 56 -2.37 12.08 -0.99
N MET A 57 -2.19 11.42 -2.13
CA MET A 57 -1.99 12.08 -3.43
C MET A 57 -3.21 12.89 -3.86
N GLU A 58 -4.41 12.30 -3.78
CA GLU A 58 -5.67 12.96 -4.17
C GLU A 58 -5.92 14.22 -3.33
N ILE A 59 -5.70 14.13 -2.01
CA ILE A 59 -5.87 15.28 -1.12
C ILE A 59 -4.84 16.37 -1.45
N MET A 60 -3.56 16.03 -1.60
CA MET A 60 -2.52 17.01 -1.94
C MET A 60 -2.78 17.66 -3.30
N GLU A 61 -3.12 16.87 -4.32
CA GLU A 61 -3.46 17.38 -5.65
C GLU A 61 -4.63 18.34 -5.59
N LYS A 62 -5.72 17.94 -4.92
CA LYS A 62 -6.91 18.77 -4.80
C LYS A 62 -6.59 20.09 -4.10
N THR A 63 -5.90 20.04 -2.96
CA THR A 63 -5.54 21.25 -2.21
C THR A 63 -4.61 22.16 -3.02
N ILE A 64 -3.63 21.62 -3.74
CA ILE A 64 -2.73 22.43 -4.58
C ILE A 64 -3.47 23.03 -5.77
N ARG A 65 -4.39 22.29 -6.40
CA ARG A 65 -5.18 22.76 -7.54
C ARG A 65 -6.16 23.87 -7.15
N GLU A 66 -6.72 23.80 -5.95
CA GLU A 66 -7.68 24.77 -5.41
C GLU A 66 -6.99 25.95 -4.70
N ALA A 67 -5.67 25.91 -4.51
CA ALA A 67 -4.92 26.97 -3.86
C ALA A 67 -4.83 28.24 -4.71
N GLU A 68 -4.89 29.39 -4.05
CA GLU A 68 -4.68 30.69 -4.69
C GLU A 68 -3.20 30.91 -5.04
N SER A 69 -2.31 30.45 -4.16
CA SER A 69 -0.88 30.47 -4.39
C SER A 69 -0.18 29.35 -3.64
N VAL A 70 1.01 29.01 -4.13
CA VAL A 70 1.82 27.92 -3.57
C VAL A 70 3.25 28.39 -3.37
N THR A 71 3.78 28.10 -2.19
CA THR A 71 5.15 28.40 -1.79
C THR A 71 5.86 27.10 -1.46
N CYS A 72 6.87 26.74 -2.25
CA CYS A 72 7.80 25.68 -1.90
C CYS A 72 8.80 26.21 -0.85
N ASN A 73 8.65 25.79 0.41
CA ASN A 73 9.57 26.21 1.48
C ASN A 73 10.87 25.42 1.46
N ALA A 74 10.78 24.11 1.20
CA ALA A 74 11.90 23.18 1.15
C ALA A 74 11.55 22.03 0.20
N SER A 75 12.54 21.21 -0.18
CA SER A 75 12.28 20.04 -1.03
C SER A 75 11.20 19.14 -0.42
N SER A 76 11.12 18.97 0.90
CA SER A 76 10.14 18.08 1.56
C SER A 76 8.91 18.78 2.15
N SER A 77 8.72 20.08 1.92
CA SER A 77 7.57 20.82 2.45
C SER A 77 7.07 21.90 1.50
N ILE A 78 5.75 21.99 1.41
CA ILE A 78 5.05 22.98 0.60
C ILE A 78 3.91 23.61 1.39
N THR A 79 3.75 24.92 1.27
CA THR A 79 2.64 25.67 1.86
C THR A 79 1.76 26.22 0.75
N THR A 80 0.46 26.08 0.92
CA THR A 80 -0.57 26.58 0.01
C THR A 80 -1.43 27.61 0.74
N ILE A 81 -1.83 28.66 0.03
CA ILE A 81 -2.86 29.59 0.51
C ILE A 81 -4.19 29.07 0.02
N ASN A 82 -5.10 28.80 0.95
CA ASN A 82 -6.44 28.32 0.63
C ASN A 82 -7.21 29.40 -0.14
N PRO A 83 -8.25 29.02 -0.91
CA PRO A 83 -9.07 29.98 -1.66
C PRO A 83 -9.86 30.98 -0.79
N ASP A 84 -9.79 30.88 0.55
CA ASP A 84 -10.27 31.90 1.48
C ASP A 84 -9.29 33.08 1.67
N GLY A 85 -8.10 33.01 1.04
CA GLY A 85 -7.06 34.04 1.06
C GLY A 85 -6.36 34.24 2.42
N THR A 86 -6.71 33.44 3.44
CA THR A 86 -6.24 33.69 4.82
C THR A 86 -5.73 32.43 5.52
N SER A 87 -6.32 31.27 5.26
CA SER A 87 -5.87 30.00 5.83
C SER A 87 -4.71 29.45 5.00
N THR A 88 -3.65 29.01 5.66
CA THR A 88 -2.54 28.31 5.01
C THR A 88 -2.58 26.82 5.34
N THR A 89 -2.36 25.98 4.33
CA THR A 89 -2.22 24.54 4.48
C THR A 89 -0.81 24.13 4.10
N THR A 90 -0.07 23.55 5.06
CA THR A 90 1.32 23.10 4.88
C THR A 90 1.38 21.59 4.86
N PHE A 91 1.94 21.03 3.79
CA PHE A 91 2.26 19.61 3.71
C PHE A 91 3.73 19.38 4.06
N GLN A 92 3.97 18.38 4.91
CA GLN A 92 5.31 17.97 5.34
C GLN A 92 5.28 16.54 5.86
N ILE A 93 6.45 15.98 6.12
CA ILE A 93 6.59 14.74 6.90
C ILE A 93 6.60 15.09 8.39
N SER A 94 5.73 14.47 9.17
CA SER A 94 5.80 14.46 10.62
C SER A 94 5.65 13.03 11.12
N THR A 95 6.56 12.58 11.99
CA THR A 95 6.52 11.23 12.59
C THR A 95 6.25 10.12 11.57
N ASP A 96 7.07 10.07 10.52
CA ASP A 96 7.01 9.09 9.41
C ASP A 96 5.71 9.09 8.59
N ALA A 97 4.88 10.12 8.70
CA ALA A 97 3.64 10.26 7.97
C ALA A 97 3.58 11.58 7.19
N ILE A 98 2.87 11.58 6.06
CA ILE A 98 2.55 12.85 5.38
C ILE A 98 1.43 13.50 6.16
N THR A 99 1.65 14.74 6.58
CA THR A 99 0.66 15.54 7.30
C THR A 99 0.34 16.80 6.54
N GLY A 100 -0.95 17.15 6.48
CA GLY A 100 -1.44 18.46 6.06
C GLY A 100 -1.87 19.26 7.28
N THR A 101 -1.21 20.37 7.54
CA THR A 101 -1.51 21.24 8.68
C THR A 101 -2.20 22.50 8.20
N THR A 102 -3.44 22.73 8.63
CA THR A 102 -4.19 23.95 8.37
C THR A 102 -4.39 24.73 9.67
N GLY A 103 -3.65 25.83 9.82
CA GLY A 103 -3.57 26.55 11.10
C GLY A 103 -2.98 25.66 12.21
N THR A 104 -3.78 25.32 13.22
CA THR A 104 -3.40 24.41 14.32
C THR A 104 -3.84 22.97 14.09
N ASN A 105 -4.66 22.70 13.08
CA ASN A 105 -5.21 21.38 12.81
C ASN A 105 -4.22 20.57 11.97
N VAL A 106 -3.68 19.49 12.55
CA VAL A 106 -2.79 18.55 11.87
C VAL A 106 -3.60 17.34 11.42
N ASN A 107 -3.69 17.12 10.10
CA ASN A 107 -4.33 15.94 9.55
C ASN A 107 -3.28 14.98 8.98
N LYS A 108 -3.32 13.72 9.41
CA LYS A 108 -2.45 12.65 8.89
C LYS A 108 -3.07 12.07 7.61
N LEU A 109 -2.34 12.14 6.51
CA LEU A 109 -2.83 11.72 5.18
C LEU A 109 -2.48 10.27 4.85
N THR A 110 -1.45 9.72 5.47
CA THR A 110 -1.02 8.33 5.30
C THR A 110 -1.54 7.45 6.43
N GLY A 111 -1.86 6.18 6.15
CA GLY A 111 -2.32 5.23 7.17
C GLY A 111 -1.27 4.91 8.24
N GLU A 112 -1.69 4.23 9.31
CA GLU A 112 -0.79 3.83 10.40
C GLU A 112 0.13 2.65 10.06
N LYS A 113 -0.26 1.84 9.08
CA LYS A 113 0.51 0.68 8.62
C LYS A 113 1.58 1.03 7.58
N VAL A 114 1.74 2.31 7.24
CA VAL A 114 2.69 2.78 6.23
C VAL A 114 3.58 3.88 6.80
N ARG A 115 4.81 3.94 6.32
CA ARG A 115 5.77 4.99 6.61
C ARG A 115 6.23 5.68 5.33
N VAL A 116 6.56 6.95 5.45
CA VAL A 116 7.12 7.76 4.35
C VAL A 116 8.63 7.61 4.35
N ASN A 117 9.19 7.10 3.25
CA ASN A 117 10.63 7.02 3.08
C ASN A 117 11.21 8.33 2.52
N SER A 118 10.47 8.97 1.61
CA SER A 118 10.86 10.26 1.03
C SER A 118 9.63 11.06 0.60
N LEU A 119 9.69 12.37 0.73
CA LEU A 119 8.72 13.33 0.20
C LEU A 119 9.49 14.46 -0.46
N ALA A 120 9.14 14.77 -1.70
CA ALA A 120 9.71 15.86 -2.45
C ALA A 120 8.67 16.60 -3.28
N PHE A 121 8.72 17.93 -3.21
CA PHE A 121 7.94 18.89 -3.97
C PHE A 121 8.89 19.70 -4.85
N THR A 122 8.55 19.82 -6.13
CA THR A 122 9.27 20.66 -7.08
C THR A 122 8.29 21.67 -7.67
N CYS A 123 8.46 22.95 -7.33
CA CYS A 123 7.67 24.03 -7.91
C CYS A 123 8.39 24.58 -9.15
N ASP A 124 7.65 24.71 -10.25
CA ASP A 124 8.03 25.43 -11.44
C ASP A 124 7.09 26.62 -11.63
N ASN A 125 7.62 27.83 -11.42
CA ASN A 125 6.88 29.08 -11.51
C ASN A 125 7.24 29.86 -12.79
N THR A 126 7.86 29.21 -13.78
CA THR A 126 8.29 29.89 -15.01
C THR A 126 7.15 30.13 -16.02
N GLY A 127 6.03 29.44 -15.85
CA GLY A 127 4.82 29.57 -16.67
C GLY A 127 3.82 30.59 -16.14
N VAL A 128 2.76 30.83 -16.92
CA VAL A 128 1.60 31.69 -16.54
C VAL A 128 0.88 31.14 -15.30
N TYR A 129 0.86 29.80 -15.17
CA TYR A 129 0.33 29.11 -14.00
C TYR A 129 1.47 28.32 -13.35
N PRO A 130 1.68 28.46 -12.03
CA PRO A 130 2.67 27.67 -11.33
C PRO A 130 2.31 26.18 -11.37
N VAL A 131 3.34 25.33 -11.52
CA VAL A 131 3.20 23.87 -11.62
C VAL A 131 3.98 23.22 -10.49
N VAL A 132 3.36 22.30 -9.76
CA VAL A 132 3.98 21.56 -8.67
C VAL A 132 4.05 20.09 -9.04
N THR A 133 5.25 19.53 -9.02
CA THR A 133 5.46 18.09 -9.09
C THR A 133 5.63 17.54 -7.68
N ILE A 134 4.79 16.58 -7.32
CA ILE A 134 4.80 15.89 -6.04
C ILE A 134 5.40 14.50 -6.28
N THR A 135 6.36 14.13 -5.45
CA THR A 135 6.98 12.80 -5.47
C THR A 135 7.13 12.29 -4.06
N PHE A 136 6.69 11.06 -3.79
CA PHE A 136 6.95 10.43 -2.50
C PHE A 136 7.03 8.92 -2.62
N ILE A 137 7.67 8.30 -1.63
CA ILE A 137 7.81 6.85 -1.53
C ILE A 137 7.19 6.42 -0.21
N LEU A 138 6.26 5.47 -0.28
CA LEU A 138 5.66 4.83 0.88
C LEU A 138 6.13 3.40 1.00
N GLU A 139 6.26 2.96 2.24
CA GLU A 139 6.65 1.61 2.61
C GLU A 139 5.71 1.06 3.68
N HIS A 140 5.32 -0.20 3.58
CA HIS A 140 4.56 -0.88 4.62
C HIS A 140 5.45 -1.12 5.86
N ILE A 141 4.93 -0.81 7.05
CA ILE A 141 5.67 -0.99 8.31
C ILE A 141 5.74 -2.49 8.63
N ASN A 142 6.95 -3.03 8.71
CA ASN A 142 7.16 -4.39 9.20
C ASN A 142 7.15 -4.39 10.73
N ASN A 143 6.12 -4.97 11.32
CA ASN A 143 6.10 -5.30 12.76
C ASN A 143 6.62 -6.73 13.00
N THR A 144 7.72 -7.11 12.36
CA THR A 144 8.34 -8.43 12.56
C THR A 144 9.78 -8.27 13.01
N THR A 145 10.09 -8.79 14.19
CA THR A 145 11.43 -8.84 14.79
C THR A 145 12.39 -9.80 14.06
N ASN A 146 11.95 -10.46 12.99
CA ASN A 146 12.76 -11.42 12.24
C ASN A 146 13.02 -10.93 10.80
N PRO A 147 14.25 -10.50 10.46
CA PRO A 147 14.60 -9.98 9.13
C PRO A 147 14.48 -11.03 8.01
N ASN A 148 14.36 -12.33 8.34
CA ASN A 148 14.17 -13.40 7.35
C ASN A 148 12.69 -13.63 6.96
N ARG A 149 11.74 -12.90 7.57
CA ARG A 149 10.32 -12.89 7.18
C ARG A 149 9.99 -11.61 6.41
N ALA A 150 10.60 -11.41 5.25
CA ALA A 150 10.28 -10.32 4.32
C ALA A 150 8.91 -10.46 3.61
N GLU A 151 8.02 -11.27 4.19
CA GLU A 151 6.72 -11.61 3.62
C GLU A 151 5.73 -10.50 4.00
N GLY A 152 5.38 -9.62 3.07
CA GLY A 152 4.57 -8.42 3.36
C GLY A 152 5.33 -7.09 3.26
N PHE A 153 6.57 -7.10 2.74
CA PHE A 153 7.21 -5.84 2.36
C PHE A 153 6.62 -5.32 1.06
N ALA A 154 6.05 -4.12 1.12
CA ALA A 154 5.59 -3.38 -0.05
C ALA A 154 6.15 -1.97 0.01
N THR A 155 6.76 -1.55 -1.09
CA THR A 155 7.19 -0.17 -1.32
C THR A 155 6.60 0.28 -2.64
N MET A 156 6.09 1.49 -2.69
CA MET A 156 5.59 2.10 -3.92
C MET A 156 6.03 3.56 -4.00
N ASP A 157 6.42 3.96 -5.21
CA ASP A 157 6.64 5.33 -5.59
C ASP A 157 5.33 5.95 -6.11
N PHE A 158 5.13 7.22 -5.77
CA PHE A 158 4.01 8.02 -6.22
C PHE A 158 4.54 9.32 -6.79
N ARG A 159 4.03 9.68 -7.97
CA ARG A 159 4.38 10.92 -8.66
C ARG A 159 3.17 11.51 -9.35
N THR A 160 2.95 12.80 -9.18
CA THR A 160 1.98 13.57 -9.96
C THR A 160 2.51 14.97 -10.23
N THR A 161 1.92 15.65 -11.21
CA THR A 161 2.20 17.04 -11.53
C THR A 161 0.89 17.79 -11.64
N VAL A 162 0.77 18.89 -10.91
CA VAL A 162 -0.47 19.67 -10.75
C VAL A 162 -0.18 21.12 -11.08
N SER A 163 -0.96 21.73 -11.96
CA SER A 163 -0.94 23.17 -12.19
C SER A 163 -1.99 23.86 -11.31
N LEU A 164 -1.67 25.05 -10.79
CA LEU A 164 -2.65 25.92 -10.17
C LEU A 164 -3.62 26.47 -11.24
N ARG A 165 -4.81 26.92 -10.82
CA ARG A 165 -5.87 27.44 -11.71
C ARG A 165 -6.04 28.94 -11.60
#